data_AF-A0A1V6SA66-F1
#
_entry.id   AF-A0A1V6SA66-F1
#
_cell.length_a   1.000
_cell.length_b   1.000
_cell.length_c   1.000
_cell.angle_alpha   90.00
_cell.angle_beta   90.00
_cell.angle_gamma   90.00
#
_symmetry.space_group_name_H-M   'P 1'
#
loop_
_entity.id
_entity.type
_entity.pdbx_description
1 polymer ?
#
loop_
_entity_poly.entity_id
_entity_poly.type
_entity_poly.pdbx_seq_one_letter_code
_entity_poly.pdbx_strand_id
1 'polypeptide(L)'
;MFRRRTGKNKVPPSDKISGDTKHEEERLRAEFEDAKVKQLIIKPRSKRRNGFIFMLGGIFGIFIALFFANQHEVISLDLFMDLNLDSWIESIPQGIVSEVKEFSQRERDTVSYDSFAVGLHLRSQGVEAKHPIVMIPGVISTGLESWGTGENSRQYFRRRLWGSWSMMRALVMDKAEWKNHVMLDRDTGLDPPGIKLRAAQGFDATDFFITGYWIWNKILENLATIGYDPTNAFTAAYDWRLSYLNLEVRDRYFTRLKSYIETAVETQGEKITLASHSMGSQVVLFFFKWVESEAHGKGGKDWVNKHIASWVNISGCMLGAVKGLTAVLSGEMRDTAQLNAFAVYGLEKFLSKEERAEIFRAMPGISSMLPKGGEAVWGNSTWAPDDQPGQPLTFGNVLYFQNTNSSLTQRNLTTSDSLQYLLDHSEEWYRNQVLNSYSHGVAHTKREVEANEKDPRTWLNPLEARLPLAPDMKIYCFYGVGKATERSYFYQEEPDPLVNLTISMDTTITNNEGVDHGVLMGEGDGTVNLLSTGYMCAKGWRMKRYNPAGTKIKVFEMPHEPDRFSPRGGPNTGDHVDILGRASLNDLLLRVAGGKGDLIEETFFSKIREYADRVQIFDEE
;
A
#
# COMPACT_ATOMS: atom_id res chain seq x y z
N MET A 1 63.69 -45.08 37.42
CA MET A 1 64.45 -44.18 38.32
C MET A 1 63.61 -42.91 38.50
N PHE A 2 63.23 -42.61 39.75
CA PHE A 2 62.60 -41.41 40.35
C PHE A 2 62.45 -40.15 39.46
N ARG A 3 61.39 -39.31 39.52
CA ARG A 3 60.59 -38.85 40.67
C ARG A 3 59.38 -38.00 40.19
N ARG A 4 58.22 -38.13 40.86
CA ARG A 4 57.10 -37.17 40.86
C ARG A 4 57.48 -35.88 41.61
N ARG A 5 56.96 -34.72 41.18
CA ARG A 5 56.37 -33.71 42.09
C ARG A 5 55.48 -32.68 41.35
N THR A 6 54.39 -32.37 42.04
CA THR A 6 53.23 -31.52 41.79
C THR A 6 53.51 -30.00 41.87
N GLY A 7 52.67 -29.16 41.24
CA GLY A 7 52.47 -27.78 41.73
C GLY A 7 51.73 -26.77 40.83
N LYS A 8 50.44 -26.56 41.14
CA LYS A 8 49.67 -25.29 41.19
C LYS A 8 49.22 -24.55 39.91
N ASN A 9 47.88 -24.46 39.82
CA ASN A 9 47.08 -23.43 39.14
C ASN A 9 47.58 -22.00 39.42
N LYS A 10 47.65 -21.16 38.37
CA LYS A 10 47.49 -19.70 38.45
C LYS A 10 46.78 -19.19 37.20
N VAL A 11 45.59 -18.64 37.43
CA VAL A 11 44.81 -17.78 36.52
C VAL A 11 45.55 -16.43 36.36
N PRO A 12 45.71 -15.87 35.15
CA PRO A 12 46.19 -14.51 34.99
C PRO A 12 45.04 -13.48 35.15
N PRO A 13 45.34 -12.25 35.60
CA PRO A 13 44.35 -11.36 36.17
C PRO A 13 43.56 -10.57 35.11
N SER A 14 42.28 -10.35 35.41
CA SER A 14 41.42 -9.36 34.79
C SER A 14 41.84 -7.96 35.21
N ASP A 15 42.15 -7.08 34.26
CA ASP A 15 41.88 -5.65 34.41
C ASP A 15 42.02 -4.85 33.10
N LYS A 16 41.05 -3.94 32.91
CA LYS A 16 40.99 -2.78 32.00
C LYS A 16 40.60 -2.99 30.53
N ILE A 17 39.30 -3.28 30.32
CA ILE A 17 38.57 -2.92 29.08
C ILE A 17 37.62 -1.77 29.46
N SER A 18 38.11 -0.52 29.44
CA SER A 18 37.23 0.65 29.56
C SER A 18 37.77 1.91 28.83
N GLY A 19 38.83 1.78 28.05
CA GLY A 19 39.42 2.87 27.26
C GLY A 19 39.15 2.79 25.76
N ASP A 20 38.83 1.61 25.22
CA ASP A 20 38.82 1.38 23.77
C ASP A 20 37.46 1.66 23.11
N THR A 21 36.35 1.47 23.84
CA THR A 21 34.99 1.65 23.32
C THR A 21 34.66 3.11 22.96
N LYS A 22 35.20 4.09 23.72
CA LYS A 22 35.01 5.51 23.39
C LYS A 22 35.76 5.92 22.12
N HIS A 23 36.94 5.34 21.91
CA HIS A 23 37.78 5.67 20.77
C HIS A 23 37.23 5.02 19.48
N GLU A 24 36.56 3.88 19.61
CA GLU A 24 35.82 3.18 18.55
C GLU A 24 34.49 3.88 18.23
N GLU A 25 33.73 4.36 19.24
CA GLU A 25 32.53 5.18 19.05
C GLU A 25 32.84 6.53 18.37
N GLU A 26 33.94 7.19 18.74
CA GLU A 26 34.37 8.43 18.09
C GLU A 26 34.85 8.19 16.65
N ARG A 27 35.49 7.05 16.37
CA ARG A 27 35.85 6.64 15.01
C ARG A 27 34.63 6.36 14.15
N LEU A 28 33.66 5.62 14.68
CA LEU A 28 32.41 5.30 14.00
C LEU A 28 31.55 6.56 13.77
N ARG A 29 31.53 7.51 14.72
CA ARG A 29 30.91 8.83 14.52
C ARG A 29 31.61 9.64 13.44
N ALA A 30 32.94 9.64 13.40
CA ALA A 30 33.70 10.33 12.36
C ALA A 30 33.47 9.71 10.97
N GLU A 31 33.37 8.38 10.86
CA GLU A 31 32.98 7.70 9.61
C GLU A 31 31.51 8.00 9.22
N PHE A 32 30.61 8.14 10.20
CA PHE A 32 29.21 8.51 9.95
C PHE A 32 29.03 9.97 9.51
N GLU A 33 29.86 10.88 9.99
CA GLU A 33 29.90 12.28 9.54
C GLU A 33 30.56 12.43 8.16
N ASP A 34 31.62 11.66 7.87
CA ASP A 34 32.28 11.68 6.55
C ASP A 34 31.40 11.03 5.45
N ALA A 35 30.54 10.08 5.83
CA ALA A 35 29.51 9.53 4.96
C ALA A 35 28.39 10.53 4.62
N LYS A 36 28.15 11.56 5.45
CA LYS A 36 27.16 12.62 5.19
C LYS A 36 27.64 13.72 4.23
N VAL A 37 28.91 13.74 3.79
CA VAL A 37 29.46 14.85 2.97
C VAL A 37 29.99 14.46 1.59
N LYS A 38 29.98 13.19 1.17
CA LYS A 38 30.22 12.83 -0.24
C LYS A 38 28.95 12.98 -1.09
N GLN A 39 28.52 14.21 -1.29
CA GLN A 39 27.76 14.58 -2.48
C GLN A 39 28.58 14.15 -3.70
N LEU A 40 28.06 13.19 -4.47
CA LEU A 40 28.59 12.84 -5.79
C LEU A 40 28.47 14.05 -6.72
N ILE A 41 29.54 14.84 -6.81
CA ILE A 41 29.67 15.95 -7.77
C ILE A 41 29.72 15.37 -9.18
N ILE A 42 28.58 15.36 -9.87
CA ILE A 42 28.51 15.09 -11.32
C ILE A 42 28.75 16.41 -12.07
N LYS A 43 29.84 16.48 -12.83
CA LYS A 43 30.14 17.64 -13.70
C LYS A 43 29.09 17.77 -14.82
N PRO A 44 28.56 18.98 -15.13
CA PRO A 44 27.56 19.14 -16.17
C PRO A 44 28.17 19.04 -17.58
N ARG A 45 27.59 18.19 -18.44
CA ARG A 45 27.91 18.12 -19.88
C ARG A 45 27.19 19.24 -20.65
N SER A 46 27.86 19.79 -21.68
CA SER A 46 27.55 21.08 -22.31
C SER A 46 26.19 21.17 -23.02
N LYS A 47 25.53 22.33 -22.88
CA LYS A 47 24.18 22.67 -23.37
C LYS A 47 24.01 22.91 -24.88
N ARG A 48 25.04 22.72 -25.73
CA ARG A 48 25.00 23.16 -27.15
C ARG A 48 24.49 22.12 -28.15
N ARG A 49 24.27 20.86 -27.75
CA ARG A 49 23.92 19.77 -28.70
C ARG A 49 22.42 19.47 -28.83
N ASN A 50 21.58 19.96 -27.92
CA ASN A 50 20.15 19.59 -27.89
C ASN A 50 19.25 20.49 -28.75
N GLY A 51 19.67 21.71 -29.08
CA GLY A 51 18.87 22.63 -29.92
C GLY A 51 18.77 22.20 -31.39
N PHE A 52 19.79 21.51 -31.91
CA PHE A 52 19.83 21.09 -33.32
C PHE A 52 18.97 19.85 -33.60
N ILE A 53 18.77 19.00 -32.58
CA ILE A 53 17.96 17.77 -32.68
C ILE A 53 16.46 18.10 -32.67
N PHE A 54 16.06 19.13 -31.93
CA PHE A 54 14.66 19.56 -31.84
C PHE A 54 14.14 20.20 -33.15
N MET A 55 15.02 20.91 -33.86
CA MET A 55 14.69 21.59 -35.13
C MET A 55 14.53 20.58 -36.29
N LEU A 56 15.36 19.54 -36.33
CA LEU A 56 15.24 18.43 -37.30
C LEU A 56 14.00 17.56 -37.04
N GLY A 57 13.61 17.36 -35.77
CA GLY A 57 12.39 16.62 -35.42
C GLY A 57 11.10 17.32 -35.86
N GLY A 58 11.05 18.65 -35.79
CA GLY A 58 9.87 19.43 -36.21
C GLY A 58 9.61 19.38 -37.72
N ILE A 59 10.65 19.37 -38.54
CA ILE A 59 10.52 19.30 -40.02
C ILE A 59 10.11 17.89 -40.46
N PHE A 60 10.59 16.84 -39.78
CA PHE A 60 10.24 15.46 -40.08
C PHE A 60 8.78 15.12 -39.70
N GLY A 61 8.27 15.69 -38.60
CA GLY A 61 6.87 15.52 -38.16
C GLY A 61 5.84 16.11 -39.13
N ILE A 62 6.15 17.23 -39.79
CA ILE A 62 5.25 17.87 -40.77
C ILE A 62 5.14 17.04 -42.06
N PHE A 63 6.22 16.36 -42.47
CA PHE A 63 6.21 15.50 -43.66
C PHE A 63 5.39 14.21 -43.47
N ILE A 64 5.40 13.63 -42.27
CA ILE A 64 4.61 12.43 -41.94
C ILE A 64 3.12 12.77 -41.90
N ALA A 65 2.74 13.91 -41.31
CA ALA A 65 1.34 14.33 -41.25
C ALA A 65 0.71 14.58 -42.63
N LEU A 66 1.49 15.10 -43.59
CA LEU A 66 1.04 15.32 -44.98
C LEU A 66 0.97 14.04 -45.81
N PHE A 67 1.77 13.01 -45.47
CA PHE A 67 1.78 11.73 -46.18
C PHE A 67 0.57 10.84 -45.84
N PHE A 68 0.07 10.92 -44.59
CA PHE A 68 -1.04 10.09 -44.11
C PHE A 68 -2.44 10.69 -44.31
N ALA A 69 -2.56 11.93 -44.79
CA ALA A 69 -3.86 12.56 -45.03
C ALA A 69 -4.60 12.06 -46.30
N ASN A 70 -4.02 11.15 -47.09
CA ASN A 70 -4.45 10.90 -48.48
C ASN A 70 -4.76 9.45 -48.89
N GLN A 71 -4.96 8.49 -47.97
CA GLN A 71 -5.37 7.13 -48.39
C GLN A 71 -6.51 6.55 -47.54
N HIS A 72 -7.66 6.35 -48.19
CA HIS A 72 -8.77 5.52 -47.74
C HIS A 72 -8.64 4.15 -48.42
N GLU A 73 -8.70 3.04 -47.68
CA GLU A 73 -9.36 1.80 -48.12
C GLU A 73 -9.45 0.73 -47.02
N VAL A 74 -10.49 -0.10 -47.14
CA VAL A 74 -10.99 -1.13 -46.22
C VAL A 74 -10.42 -2.50 -46.62
N ILE A 75 -10.00 -3.34 -45.67
CA ILE A 75 -9.64 -4.75 -45.95
C ILE A 75 -10.34 -5.70 -44.97
N SER A 76 -10.87 -6.78 -45.56
CA SER A 76 -11.72 -7.86 -45.05
C SER A 76 -11.02 -8.86 -44.12
N LEU A 77 -11.77 -9.33 -43.12
CA LEU A 77 -11.47 -10.40 -42.17
C LEU A 77 -11.65 -11.78 -42.82
N ASP A 78 -10.56 -12.49 -43.14
CA ASP A 78 -10.58 -13.96 -43.35
C ASP A 78 -9.16 -14.56 -43.36
N LEU A 79 -8.31 -14.24 -42.38
CA LEU A 79 -6.96 -14.82 -42.34
C LEU A 79 -6.27 -14.80 -40.97
N PHE A 80 -6.89 -15.28 -39.88
CA PHE A 80 -6.15 -15.47 -38.62
C PHE A 80 -6.60 -16.71 -37.83
N MET A 81 -6.22 -17.89 -38.33
CA MET A 81 -5.90 -19.03 -37.46
C MET A 81 -4.40 -19.33 -37.62
N ASP A 82 -3.76 -19.63 -36.49
CA ASP A 82 -2.35 -19.99 -36.28
C ASP A 82 -1.31 -18.86 -36.06
N LEU A 83 -1.09 -18.60 -34.76
CA LEU A 83 0.14 -18.25 -34.04
C LEU A 83 1.28 -17.48 -34.77
N ASN A 84 1.55 -16.24 -34.34
CA ASN A 84 2.88 -15.80 -33.85
C ASN A 84 2.76 -14.49 -33.04
N LEU A 85 3.64 -14.25 -32.06
CA LEU A 85 3.65 -13.05 -31.17
C LEU A 85 3.98 -11.74 -31.92
N ASP A 86 4.61 -11.83 -33.09
CA ASP A 86 5.07 -10.67 -33.87
C ASP A 86 3.95 -10.02 -34.70
N SER A 87 2.87 -10.73 -35.02
CA SER A 87 1.70 -10.15 -35.71
C SER A 87 0.75 -9.39 -34.77
N TRP A 88 0.98 -9.42 -33.46
CA TRP A 88 0.12 -8.77 -32.46
C TRP A 88 0.32 -7.26 -32.37
N ILE A 89 1.49 -6.76 -32.77
CA ILE A 89 1.81 -5.33 -32.76
C ILE A 89 0.96 -4.55 -33.77
N GLU A 90 0.41 -5.21 -34.79
CA GLU A 90 -0.35 -4.55 -35.86
C GLU A 90 -1.83 -4.27 -35.53
N SER A 91 -2.36 -4.90 -34.47
CA SER A 91 -3.77 -4.75 -34.05
C SER A 91 -4.00 -3.68 -32.97
N ILE A 92 -2.93 -3.04 -32.52
CA ILE A 92 -2.95 -1.92 -31.58
C ILE A 92 -2.72 -0.65 -32.41
N PRO A 93 -3.54 0.41 -32.25
CA PRO A 93 -3.29 1.70 -32.91
C PRO A 93 -1.83 2.11 -32.74
N GLN A 94 -1.13 2.44 -33.84
CA GLN A 94 0.34 2.63 -33.82
C GLN A 94 0.82 3.65 -32.79
N GLY A 95 -0.01 4.64 -32.41
CA GLY A 95 0.31 5.59 -31.34
C GLY A 95 0.53 4.95 -29.96
N ILE A 96 -0.24 3.89 -29.62
CA ILE A 96 -0.12 3.18 -28.34
C ILE A 96 1.12 2.26 -28.36
N VAL A 97 1.45 1.66 -29.50
CA VAL A 97 2.65 0.80 -29.64
C VAL A 97 3.94 1.60 -29.47
N SER A 98 4.02 2.78 -30.09
CA SER A 98 5.18 3.67 -29.94
C SER A 98 5.34 4.10 -28.49
N GLU A 99 4.26 4.48 -27.82
CA GLU A 99 4.27 4.88 -26.41
C GLU A 99 4.63 3.72 -25.47
N VAL A 100 4.17 2.49 -25.73
CA VAL A 100 4.52 1.29 -24.93
C VAL A 100 5.99 0.93 -25.09
N LYS A 101 6.56 1.01 -26.30
CA LYS A 101 8.00 0.82 -26.51
C LYS A 101 8.81 1.92 -25.84
N GLU A 102 8.37 3.17 -25.92
CA GLU A 102 9.05 4.30 -25.30
C GLU A 102 8.95 4.27 -23.76
N PHE A 103 7.81 3.83 -23.21
CA PHE A 103 7.60 3.64 -21.77
C PHE A 103 8.48 2.51 -21.23
N SER A 104 8.50 1.35 -21.90
CA SER A 104 9.34 0.22 -21.51
C SER A 104 10.84 0.53 -21.61
N GLN A 105 11.27 1.28 -22.63
CA GLN A 105 12.67 1.72 -22.77
C GLN A 105 13.05 2.79 -21.75
N ARG A 106 12.21 3.81 -21.52
CA ARG A 106 12.47 4.85 -20.52
C ARG A 106 12.52 4.29 -19.10
N GLU A 107 11.71 3.28 -18.76
CA GLU A 107 11.81 2.61 -17.47
C GLU A 107 13.07 1.73 -17.36
N ARG A 108 13.44 0.95 -18.39
CA ARG A 108 14.71 0.20 -18.38
C ARG A 108 15.93 1.09 -18.20
N ASP A 109 15.93 2.27 -18.82
CA ASP A 109 17.05 3.23 -18.74
C ASP A 109 17.05 4.05 -17.42
N THR A 110 15.90 4.22 -16.77
CA THR A 110 15.81 4.84 -15.43
C THR A 110 16.00 3.86 -14.27
N VAL A 111 16.00 2.55 -14.54
CA VAL A 111 16.39 1.47 -13.62
C VAL A 111 17.90 1.40 -13.35
N SER A 112 18.70 2.36 -13.84
CA SER A 112 20.14 2.49 -13.56
C SER A 112 20.47 2.98 -12.12
N TYR A 113 19.67 2.61 -11.12
CA TYR A 113 20.15 2.51 -9.74
C TYR A 113 20.58 1.06 -9.53
N ASP A 114 21.79 0.81 -9.04
CA ASP A 114 22.26 -0.55 -8.78
C ASP A 114 21.31 -1.20 -7.76
N SER A 115 20.40 -2.03 -8.28
CA SER A 115 19.30 -2.69 -7.57
C SER A 115 19.75 -3.39 -6.29
N PHE A 116 21.00 -3.86 -6.27
CA PHE A 116 21.58 -4.69 -5.23
C PHE A 116 22.46 -3.90 -4.24
N ALA A 117 22.72 -2.61 -4.50
CA ALA A 117 23.73 -1.84 -3.78
C ALA A 117 23.49 -1.77 -2.27
N VAL A 118 22.24 -1.61 -1.83
CA VAL A 118 21.90 -1.51 -0.41
C VAL A 118 22.18 -2.83 0.30
N GLY A 119 21.75 -3.93 -0.30
CA GLY A 119 21.95 -5.26 0.25
C GLY A 119 23.43 -5.69 0.24
N LEU A 120 24.17 -5.40 -0.83
CA LEU A 120 25.62 -5.62 -0.89
C LEU A 120 26.37 -4.82 0.17
N HIS A 121 25.96 -3.57 0.40
CA HIS A 121 26.53 -2.73 1.46
C HIS A 121 26.25 -3.34 2.85
N LEU A 122 25.02 -3.76 3.12
CA LEU A 122 24.66 -4.38 4.40
C LEU A 122 25.37 -5.73 4.62
N ARG A 123 25.53 -6.52 3.56
CA ARG A 123 26.35 -7.74 3.62
C ARG A 123 27.79 -7.44 4.00
N SER A 124 28.37 -6.35 3.49
CA SER A 124 29.72 -5.91 3.88
C SER A 124 29.81 -5.50 5.36
N GLN A 125 28.68 -5.12 5.99
CA GLN A 125 28.55 -4.85 7.43
C GLN A 125 28.20 -6.13 8.23
N GLY A 126 28.29 -7.31 7.62
CA GLY A 126 27.96 -8.60 8.25
C GLY A 126 26.48 -8.74 8.59
N VAL A 127 25.58 -8.21 7.76
CA VAL A 127 24.15 -8.53 7.82
C VAL A 127 23.88 -9.72 6.90
N GLU A 128 23.25 -10.73 7.46
CA GLU A 128 22.87 -11.97 6.77
C GLU A 128 21.42 -12.31 7.14
N ALA A 129 20.77 -13.14 6.32
CA ALA A 129 19.43 -13.63 6.58
C ALA A 129 19.39 -14.36 7.94
N LYS A 130 18.51 -13.91 8.84
CA LYS A 130 18.33 -14.50 10.17
C LYS A 130 16.90 -14.98 10.39
N HIS A 131 15.95 -14.06 10.28
CA HIS A 131 14.54 -14.36 10.45
C HIS A 131 13.92 -14.68 9.09
N PRO A 132 13.22 -15.81 8.90
CA PRO A 132 12.44 -16.02 7.69
C PRO A 132 11.48 -14.85 7.48
N ILE A 133 11.31 -14.39 6.24
CA ILE A 133 10.52 -13.20 5.93
C ILE A 133 9.24 -13.57 5.20
N VAL A 134 8.11 -13.05 5.68
CA VAL A 134 6.82 -13.16 5.00
C VAL A 134 6.34 -11.77 4.61
N MET A 135 6.14 -11.56 3.32
CA MET A 135 5.68 -10.29 2.75
C MET A 135 4.18 -10.35 2.48
N ILE A 136 3.44 -9.34 2.95
CA ILE A 136 1.99 -9.22 2.80
C ILE A 136 1.72 -7.96 1.96
N PRO A 137 1.30 -8.13 0.69
CA PRO A 137 1.12 -7.02 -0.24
C PRO A 137 -0.13 -6.17 0.11
N GLY A 138 -0.24 -4.99 -0.51
CA GLY A 138 -1.37 -4.07 -0.32
C GLY A 138 -2.57 -4.34 -1.25
N VAL A 139 -3.55 -3.43 -1.22
CA VAL A 139 -4.66 -3.43 -2.19
C VAL A 139 -4.13 -3.41 -3.62
N ILE A 140 -4.84 -4.05 -4.56
CA ILE A 140 -4.55 -4.09 -6.01
C ILE A 140 -3.19 -4.66 -6.45
N SER A 141 -2.28 -4.95 -5.53
CA SER A 141 -0.88 -5.27 -5.81
C SER A 141 -0.61 -6.76 -6.08
N THR A 142 -1.61 -7.61 -5.86
CA THR A 142 -1.56 -9.03 -6.25
C THR A 142 -2.31 -9.24 -7.57
N GLY A 143 -1.64 -9.87 -8.53
CA GLY A 143 -2.29 -10.29 -9.79
C GLY A 143 -3.40 -11.33 -9.55
N LEU A 144 -4.49 -11.25 -10.31
CA LEU A 144 -5.63 -12.18 -10.19
C LEU A 144 -5.80 -12.99 -11.47
N GLU A 145 -5.77 -14.31 -11.33
CA GLU A 145 -5.82 -15.27 -12.43
C GLU A 145 -7.17 -15.98 -12.49
N SER A 146 -7.72 -16.15 -13.70
CA SER A 146 -8.97 -16.90 -13.90
C SER A 146 -8.77 -18.41 -13.90
N TRP A 147 -9.60 -19.08 -13.13
CA TRP A 147 -9.70 -20.53 -12.99
C TRP A 147 -11.09 -21.05 -13.36
N GLY A 148 -11.93 -20.19 -13.94
CA GLY A 148 -13.26 -20.55 -14.42
C GLY A 148 -13.20 -21.43 -15.67
N THR A 149 -14.06 -22.43 -15.74
CA THR A 149 -14.16 -23.37 -16.88
C THR A 149 -15.49 -23.29 -17.63
N GLY A 150 -16.39 -22.42 -17.16
CA GLY A 150 -17.65 -22.08 -17.83
C GLY A 150 -17.41 -21.43 -19.19
N GLU A 151 -18.46 -21.34 -20.00
CA GLU A 151 -18.39 -20.86 -21.39
C GLU A 151 -17.70 -19.49 -21.50
N ASN A 152 -18.14 -18.52 -20.68
CA ASN A 152 -17.59 -17.17 -20.71
C ASN A 152 -16.19 -17.05 -20.08
N SER A 153 -15.83 -17.94 -19.13
CA SER A 153 -14.54 -17.91 -18.45
C SER A 153 -13.44 -18.71 -19.14
N ARG A 154 -13.80 -19.67 -20.01
CA ARG A 154 -12.86 -20.63 -20.60
C ARG A 154 -11.77 -19.95 -21.42
N GLN A 155 -12.10 -18.88 -22.15
CA GLN A 155 -11.13 -18.09 -22.91
C GLN A 155 -10.09 -17.38 -22.03
N TYR A 156 -10.40 -17.19 -20.74
CA TYR A 156 -9.56 -16.53 -19.75
C TYR A 156 -8.85 -17.52 -18.83
N PHE A 157 -9.04 -18.84 -18.99
CA PHE A 157 -8.43 -19.84 -18.12
C PHE A 157 -6.90 -19.67 -18.02
N ARG A 158 -6.40 -19.55 -16.79
CA ARG A 158 -5.01 -19.26 -16.42
C ARG A 158 -4.44 -17.96 -17.00
N ARG A 159 -5.31 -17.01 -17.36
CA ARG A 159 -4.92 -15.65 -17.72
C ARG A 159 -5.16 -14.72 -16.54
N ARG A 160 -4.24 -13.79 -16.33
CA ARG A 160 -4.35 -12.74 -15.31
C ARG A 160 -5.33 -11.66 -15.75
N LEU A 161 -6.54 -11.67 -15.21
CA LEU A 161 -7.56 -10.63 -15.46
C LEU A 161 -7.35 -9.38 -14.59
N TRP A 162 -6.36 -9.41 -13.70
CA TRP A 162 -5.84 -8.24 -12.99
C TRP A 162 -4.30 -8.24 -12.98
N GLY A 163 -3.67 -7.09 -13.25
CA GLY A 163 -2.21 -6.97 -13.24
C GLY A 163 -1.52 -7.68 -14.42
N SER A 164 -2.07 -7.59 -15.64
CA SER A 164 -1.40 -8.08 -16.84
C SER A 164 -1.91 -7.44 -18.14
N TRP A 165 -1.24 -7.69 -19.25
CA TRP A 165 -1.73 -7.30 -20.58
C TRP A 165 -3.06 -7.97 -20.97
N SER A 166 -3.34 -9.16 -20.40
CA SER A 166 -4.63 -9.83 -20.62
C SER A 166 -5.80 -9.05 -20.03
N MET A 167 -5.59 -8.35 -18.91
CA MET A 167 -6.57 -7.42 -18.32
C MET A 167 -6.87 -6.28 -19.29
N MET A 168 -5.85 -5.60 -19.81
CA MET A 168 -6.03 -4.48 -20.74
C MET A 168 -6.77 -4.92 -22.01
N ARG A 169 -6.43 -6.08 -22.55
CA ARG A 169 -7.14 -6.66 -23.70
C ARG A 169 -8.61 -6.94 -23.37
N ALA A 170 -8.90 -7.53 -22.21
CA ALA A 170 -10.26 -7.83 -21.79
C ALA A 170 -11.07 -6.55 -21.57
N LEU A 171 -10.50 -5.52 -20.93
CA LEU A 171 -11.13 -4.20 -20.77
C LEU A 171 -11.52 -3.55 -22.10
N VAL A 172 -10.67 -3.66 -23.13
CA VAL A 172 -10.89 -3.05 -24.45
C VAL A 172 -11.88 -3.86 -25.29
N MET A 173 -11.71 -5.19 -25.32
CA MET A 173 -12.41 -6.07 -26.26
C MET A 173 -13.69 -6.68 -25.68
N ASP A 174 -13.78 -6.80 -24.35
CA ASP A 174 -14.83 -7.54 -23.65
C ASP A 174 -15.07 -6.97 -22.24
N LYS A 175 -15.34 -5.67 -22.19
CA LYS A 175 -15.52 -4.92 -20.93
C LYS A 175 -16.54 -5.57 -20.00
N ALA A 176 -17.68 -5.99 -20.55
CA ALA A 176 -18.78 -6.55 -19.78
C ALA A 176 -18.35 -7.86 -19.09
N GLU A 177 -17.67 -8.75 -19.80
CA GLU A 177 -17.23 -10.02 -19.22
C GLU A 177 -16.06 -9.82 -18.24
N TRP A 178 -15.15 -8.88 -18.52
CA TRP A 178 -14.10 -8.50 -17.56
C TRP A 178 -14.71 -8.00 -16.26
N LYS A 179 -15.70 -7.09 -16.35
CA LYS A 179 -16.43 -6.56 -15.20
C LYS A 179 -17.11 -7.69 -14.40
N ASN A 180 -17.80 -8.60 -15.07
CA ASN A 180 -18.42 -9.78 -14.43
C ASN A 180 -17.40 -10.65 -13.70
N HIS A 181 -16.21 -10.86 -14.27
CA HIS A 181 -15.15 -11.63 -13.64
C HIS A 181 -14.59 -10.95 -12.39
N VAL A 182 -14.39 -9.64 -12.47
CA VAL A 182 -13.68 -8.86 -11.46
C VAL A 182 -14.58 -8.47 -10.29
N MET A 183 -15.88 -8.29 -10.50
CA MET A 183 -16.85 -8.10 -9.42
C MET A 183 -17.06 -9.39 -8.62
N LEU A 184 -17.23 -9.25 -7.31
CA LEU A 184 -17.73 -10.35 -6.48
C LEU A 184 -19.26 -10.36 -6.47
N ASP A 185 -19.80 -11.49 -6.08
CA ASP A 185 -21.23 -11.67 -5.89
C ASP A 185 -21.75 -10.69 -4.82
N ARG A 186 -22.83 -9.97 -5.17
CA ARG A 186 -23.35 -8.85 -4.37
C ARG A 186 -23.93 -9.30 -3.04
N ASP A 187 -24.42 -10.52 -2.94
CA ASP A 187 -25.05 -11.01 -1.71
C ASP A 187 -24.03 -11.72 -0.81
N THR A 188 -23.20 -12.58 -1.39
CA THR A 188 -22.27 -13.42 -0.63
C THR A 188 -20.89 -12.78 -0.42
N GLY A 189 -20.49 -11.83 -1.25
CA GLY A 189 -19.14 -11.28 -1.27
C GLY A 189 -18.07 -12.32 -1.64
N LEU A 190 -18.46 -13.36 -2.40
CA LEU A 190 -17.61 -14.43 -2.91
C LEU A 190 -17.58 -14.41 -4.45
N ASP A 191 -16.99 -15.42 -5.09
CA ASP A 191 -17.00 -15.50 -6.55
C ASP A 191 -18.44 -15.64 -7.10
N PRO A 192 -18.81 -14.93 -8.17
CA PRO A 192 -20.09 -15.15 -8.85
C PRO A 192 -20.21 -16.59 -9.41
N PRO A 193 -21.43 -17.11 -9.59
CA PRO A 193 -21.65 -18.43 -10.17
C PRO A 193 -20.95 -18.59 -11.53
N GLY A 194 -20.17 -19.67 -11.68
CA GLY A 194 -19.45 -19.98 -12.92
C GLY A 194 -18.11 -19.25 -13.11
N ILE A 195 -17.83 -18.22 -12.30
CA ILE A 195 -16.58 -17.45 -12.32
C ILE A 195 -15.69 -17.91 -11.16
N LYS A 196 -14.38 -17.98 -11.41
CA LYS A 196 -13.38 -18.26 -10.36
C LYS A 196 -12.15 -17.42 -10.63
N LEU A 197 -11.85 -16.47 -9.75
CA LEU A 197 -10.60 -15.71 -9.77
C LEU A 197 -9.77 -16.03 -8.53
N ARG A 198 -8.48 -16.31 -8.71
CA ARG A 198 -7.56 -16.64 -7.62
C ARG A 198 -6.36 -15.71 -7.63
N ALA A 199 -5.85 -15.39 -6.46
CA ALA A 199 -4.59 -14.69 -6.32
C ALA A 199 -3.47 -15.51 -6.97
N ALA A 200 -2.68 -14.86 -7.83
CA ALA A 200 -1.41 -15.41 -8.29
C ALA A 200 -0.53 -15.73 -7.07
N GLN A 201 0.35 -16.73 -7.19
CA GLN A 201 1.17 -17.23 -6.10
C GLN A 201 2.66 -17.05 -6.41
N GLY A 202 3.49 -16.98 -5.37
CA GLY A 202 4.94 -16.77 -5.49
C GLY A 202 5.35 -15.31 -5.68
N PHE A 203 6.65 -15.05 -5.84
CA PHE A 203 7.20 -13.69 -5.99
C PHE A 203 6.63 -12.97 -7.24
N ASP A 204 6.51 -13.67 -8.37
CA ASP A 204 5.90 -13.18 -9.62
C ASP A 204 4.46 -12.64 -9.47
N ALA A 205 3.78 -12.90 -8.36
CA ALA A 205 2.45 -12.39 -8.07
C ALA A 205 2.47 -10.91 -7.63
N THR A 206 3.60 -10.42 -7.12
CA THR A 206 3.75 -9.12 -6.46
C THR A 206 4.97 -8.32 -6.91
N ASP A 207 5.87 -8.89 -7.72
CA ASP A 207 7.09 -8.20 -8.15
C ASP A 207 6.80 -7.00 -9.04
N PHE A 208 5.86 -7.19 -9.96
CA PHE A 208 5.40 -6.19 -10.93
C PHE A 208 3.88 -6.22 -11.01
N PHE A 209 3.26 -5.03 -10.99
CA PHE A 209 1.82 -4.91 -11.25
C PHE A 209 1.51 -5.22 -12.72
N ILE A 210 2.28 -4.61 -13.62
CA ILE A 210 2.34 -4.86 -15.06
C ILE A 210 3.82 -4.73 -15.43
N THR A 211 4.28 -5.38 -16.51
CA THR A 211 5.66 -5.23 -17.02
C THR A 211 6.08 -3.76 -17.04
N GLY A 212 7.14 -3.42 -16.27
CA GLY A 212 7.64 -2.05 -16.10
C GLY A 212 7.34 -1.44 -14.72
N TYR A 213 6.14 -1.70 -14.17
CA TYR A 213 5.71 -1.15 -12.89
C TYR A 213 6.06 -2.09 -11.71
N TRP A 214 7.23 -1.88 -11.11
CA TRP A 214 7.70 -2.67 -9.96
C TRP A 214 6.94 -2.33 -8.66
N ILE A 215 6.74 -3.32 -7.78
CA ILE A 215 6.18 -3.13 -6.43
C ILE A 215 7.19 -3.66 -5.40
N TRP A 216 7.42 -4.97 -5.33
CA TRP A 216 8.32 -5.58 -4.34
C TRP A 216 9.71 -5.95 -4.87
N ASN A 217 9.93 -5.87 -6.19
CA ASN A 217 11.17 -6.35 -6.82
C ASN A 217 12.44 -5.76 -6.19
N LYS A 218 12.47 -4.45 -5.88
CA LYS A 218 13.64 -3.80 -5.26
C LYS A 218 13.96 -4.35 -3.87
N ILE A 219 12.94 -4.71 -3.09
CA ILE A 219 13.13 -5.35 -1.78
C ILE A 219 13.70 -6.76 -1.97
N LEU A 220 13.15 -7.54 -2.91
CA LEU A 220 13.61 -8.90 -3.19
C LEU A 220 15.04 -8.95 -3.70
N GLU A 221 15.42 -8.06 -4.63
CA GLU A 221 16.78 -7.94 -5.13
C GLU A 221 17.76 -7.71 -3.97
N ASN A 222 17.44 -6.82 -3.04
CA ASN A 222 18.29 -6.56 -1.87
C ASN A 222 18.28 -7.71 -0.85
N LEU A 223 17.13 -8.31 -0.55
CA LEU A 223 17.04 -9.48 0.34
C LEU A 223 17.89 -10.65 -0.19
N ALA A 224 17.89 -10.87 -1.51
CA ALA A 224 18.68 -11.94 -2.12
C ALA A 224 20.18 -11.78 -1.86
N THR A 225 20.70 -10.54 -1.81
CA THR A 225 22.13 -10.31 -1.56
C THR A 225 22.60 -10.78 -0.18
N ILE A 226 21.72 -10.76 0.82
CA ILE A 226 22.01 -11.14 2.21
C ILE A 226 21.61 -12.60 2.51
N GLY A 227 21.21 -13.37 1.49
CA GLY A 227 20.95 -14.81 1.60
C GLY A 227 19.48 -15.20 1.69
N TYR A 228 18.54 -14.34 1.29
CA TYR A 228 17.14 -14.74 1.14
C TYR A 228 16.87 -15.36 -0.24
N ASP A 229 16.05 -16.40 -0.26
CA ASP A 229 15.57 -17.08 -1.45
C ASP A 229 14.18 -17.69 -1.16
N PRO A 230 13.53 -18.40 -2.11
CA PRO A 230 12.20 -18.99 -1.88
C PRO A 230 12.09 -19.97 -0.70
N THR A 231 13.20 -20.41 -0.09
CA THR A 231 13.20 -21.33 1.06
C THR A 231 13.03 -20.61 2.40
N ASN A 232 13.38 -19.32 2.48
CA ASN A 232 13.31 -18.50 3.70
C ASN A 232 12.61 -17.15 3.51
N ALA A 233 12.17 -16.83 2.29
CA ALA A 233 11.30 -15.71 1.99
C ALA A 233 10.02 -16.20 1.30
N PHE A 234 8.89 -15.58 1.63
CA PHE A 234 7.60 -15.91 1.04
C PHE A 234 6.72 -14.69 0.88
N THR A 235 6.05 -14.57 -0.26
CA THR A 235 4.98 -13.58 -0.44
C THR A 235 3.63 -14.24 -0.21
N ALA A 236 2.94 -13.81 0.85
CA ALA A 236 1.58 -14.21 1.18
C ALA A 236 0.58 -13.41 0.31
N ALA A 237 0.60 -13.68 -1.00
CA ALA A 237 -0.32 -13.10 -1.96
C ALA A 237 -1.76 -13.53 -1.69
N TYR A 238 -2.71 -12.60 -1.79
CA TYR A 238 -4.12 -12.82 -1.49
C TYR A 238 -5.04 -12.03 -2.41
N ASP A 239 -6.31 -12.43 -2.45
CA ASP A 239 -7.32 -11.71 -3.23
C ASP A 239 -7.85 -10.51 -2.45
N TRP A 240 -7.24 -9.36 -2.71
CA TRP A 240 -7.53 -8.09 -2.08
C TRP A 240 -8.97 -7.59 -2.25
N ARG A 241 -9.79 -8.23 -3.10
CA ARG A 241 -11.21 -7.88 -3.28
C ARG A 241 -12.09 -8.41 -2.16
N LEU A 242 -11.71 -9.51 -1.51
CA LEU A 242 -12.53 -10.18 -0.50
C LEU A 242 -12.52 -9.43 0.84
N SER A 243 -13.61 -9.57 1.60
CA SER A 243 -13.57 -9.26 3.02
C SER A 243 -12.65 -10.23 3.76
N TYR A 244 -12.10 -9.82 4.90
CA TYR A 244 -11.05 -10.59 5.56
C TYR A 244 -11.56 -11.94 6.05
N LEU A 245 -12.79 -12.03 6.55
CA LEU A 245 -13.41 -13.33 6.84
C LEU A 245 -13.55 -14.20 5.58
N ASN A 246 -13.95 -13.60 4.45
CA ASN A 246 -14.09 -14.33 3.20
C ASN A 246 -12.75 -14.81 2.61
N LEU A 247 -11.62 -14.17 2.96
CA LEU A 247 -10.29 -14.71 2.64
C LEU A 247 -10.08 -16.11 3.26
N GLU A 248 -10.57 -16.34 4.48
CA GLU A 248 -10.53 -17.66 5.09
C GLU A 248 -11.59 -18.59 4.51
N VAL A 249 -12.83 -18.12 4.34
CA VAL A 249 -13.93 -18.96 3.83
C VAL A 249 -13.63 -19.50 2.43
N ARG A 250 -13.17 -18.65 1.51
CA ARG A 250 -12.94 -19.00 0.10
C ARG A 250 -11.58 -19.67 -0.12
N ASP A 251 -10.53 -19.05 0.39
CA ASP A 251 -9.15 -19.39 0.00
C ASP A 251 -8.38 -20.12 1.09
N ARG A 252 -8.94 -20.24 2.30
CA ARG A 252 -8.22 -20.72 3.50
C ARG A 252 -6.95 -19.93 3.74
N TYR A 253 -6.96 -18.63 3.41
CA TYR A 253 -5.77 -17.81 3.37
C TYR A 253 -5.04 -17.76 4.71
N PHE A 254 -5.76 -17.50 5.81
CA PHE A 254 -5.15 -17.41 7.13
C PHE A 254 -4.71 -18.76 7.66
N THR A 255 -5.46 -19.83 7.40
CA THR A 255 -5.03 -21.19 7.71
C THR A 255 -3.72 -21.53 7.00
N ARG A 256 -3.61 -21.24 5.70
CA ARG A 256 -2.38 -21.46 4.91
C ARG A 256 -1.22 -20.61 5.40
N LEU A 257 -1.47 -19.34 5.72
CA LEU A 257 -0.47 -18.43 6.27
C LEU A 257 0.06 -18.94 7.62
N LYS A 258 -0.84 -19.34 8.53
CA LYS A 258 -0.48 -19.94 9.82
C LYS A 258 0.42 -21.16 9.61
N SER A 259 0.02 -22.11 8.76
CA SER A 259 0.79 -23.33 8.51
C SER A 259 2.16 -23.06 7.87
N TYR A 260 2.25 -22.08 6.96
CA TYR A 260 3.53 -21.65 6.40
C TYR A 260 4.46 -21.11 7.51
N ILE A 261 3.94 -20.24 8.37
CA ILE A 261 4.71 -19.65 9.47
C ILE A 261 5.18 -20.73 10.45
N GLU A 262 4.31 -21.64 10.86
CA GLU A 262 4.67 -22.75 11.75
C GLU A 262 5.78 -23.62 11.15
N THR A 263 5.66 -23.95 9.86
CA THR A 263 6.67 -24.73 9.13
C THR A 263 8.00 -23.98 9.03
N ALA A 264 7.96 -22.68 8.72
CA ALA A 264 9.17 -21.85 8.62
C ALA A 264 9.92 -21.77 9.96
N VAL A 265 9.18 -21.59 11.06
CA VAL A 265 9.75 -21.56 12.42
C VAL A 265 10.32 -22.91 12.80
N GLU A 266 9.62 -24.02 12.52
CA GLU A 266 10.09 -25.36 12.84
C GLU A 266 11.34 -25.75 12.05
N THR A 267 11.40 -25.38 10.77
CA THR A 267 12.51 -25.74 9.87
C THR A 267 13.76 -24.89 10.08
N GLN A 268 13.61 -23.60 10.41
CA GLN A 268 14.74 -22.68 10.59
C GLN A 268 15.14 -22.51 12.05
N GLY A 269 14.27 -22.85 13.00
CA GLY A 269 14.49 -22.64 14.44
C GLY A 269 14.45 -21.17 14.87
N GLU A 270 13.99 -20.27 13.99
CA GLU A 270 13.93 -18.83 14.22
C GLU A 270 12.51 -18.31 14.01
N LYS A 271 12.12 -17.31 14.82
CA LYS A 271 10.84 -16.59 14.64
C LYS A 271 10.87 -15.80 13.32
N ILE A 272 9.72 -15.61 12.68
CA ILE A 272 9.62 -14.93 11.38
C ILE A 272 9.55 -13.39 11.53
N THR A 273 9.92 -12.68 10.47
CA THR A 273 9.60 -11.26 10.27
C THR A 273 8.43 -11.12 9.29
N LEU A 274 7.35 -10.47 9.71
CA LEU A 274 6.26 -10.06 8.82
C LEU A 274 6.57 -8.68 8.25
N ALA A 275 6.54 -8.52 6.94
CA ALA A 275 6.64 -7.22 6.27
C ALA A 275 5.34 -6.96 5.51
N SER A 276 4.60 -5.92 5.89
CA SER A 276 3.32 -5.59 5.24
C SER A 276 3.35 -4.20 4.63
N HIS A 277 2.62 -4.01 3.54
CA HIS A 277 2.48 -2.71 2.88
C HIS A 277 1.01 -2.30 2.80
N SER A 278 0.71 -1.03 3.09
CA SER A 278 -0.63 -0.45 2.85
C SER A 278 -1.75 -1.27 3.53
N MET A 279 -2.76 -1.71 2.77
CA MET A 279 -3.85 -2.58 3.24
C MET A 279 -3.34 -3.91 3.82
N GLY A 280 -2.18 -4.41 3.41
CA GLY A 280 -1.58 -5.62 3.97
C GLY A 280 -1.31 -5.51 5.47
N SER A 281 -1.10 -4.30 5.99
CA SER A 281 -0.93 -4.08 7.43
C SER A 281 -2.22 -4.30 8.22
N GLN A 282 -3.38 -3.99 7.63
CA GLN A 282 -4.68 -4.33 8.23
C GLN A 282 -4.92 -5.84 8.19
N VAL A 283 -4.49 -6.53 7.12
CA VAL A 283 -4.56 -8.00 7.03
C VAL A 283 -3.71 -8.67 8.11
N VAL A 284 -2.51 -8.15 8.40
CA VAL A 284 -1.66 -8.66 9.48
C VAL A 284 -2.33 -8.48 10.85
N LEU A 285 -2.90 -7.30 11.13
CA LEU A 285 -3.62 -7.06 12.39
C LEU A 285 -4.80 -8.03 12.55
N PHE A 286 -5.60 -8.21 11.50
CA PHE A 286 -6.70 -9.18 11.49
C PHE A 286 -6.20 -10.61 11.70
N PHE A 287 -5.09 -10.99 11.04
CA PHE A 287 -4.48 -12.31 11.20
C PHE A 287 -4.09 -12.61 12.64
N PHE A 288 -3.51 -11.64 13.36
CA PHE A 288 -3.19 -11.82 14.78
C PHE A 288 -4.42 -12.15 15.63
N LYS A 289 -5.56 -11.50 15.37
CA LYS A 289 -6.82 -11.82 16.07
C LYS A 289 -7.37 -13.17 15.66
N TRP A 290 -7.37 -13.43 14.35
CA TRP A 290 -7.85 -14.68 13.79
C TRP A 290 -7.08 -15.88 14.35
N VAL A 291 -5.76 -15.78 14.46
CA VAL A 291 -4.91 -16.88 14.95
C VAL A 291 -5.06 -17.11 16.46
N GLU A 292 -5.19 -16.05 17.25
CA GLU A 292 -5.42 -16.13 18.71
C GLU A 292 -6.82 -16.66 19.06
N SER A 293 -7.81 -16.48 18.16
CA SER A 293 -9.21 -16.83 18.40
C SER A 293 -9.45 -18.34 18.53
N GLU A 294 -10.15 -18.73 19.60
CA GLU A 294 -10.57 -20.12 19.86
C GLU A 294 -11.60 -20.64 18.84
N ALA A 295 -12.40 -19.73 18.27
CA ALA A 295 -13.40 -20.07 17.27
C ALA A 295 -12.78 -20.24 15.86
N HIS A 296 -11.65 -19.59 15.60
CA HIS A 296 -11.02 -19.55 14.28
C HIS A 296 -9.67 -20.26 14.27
N GLY A 297 -8.55 -19.52 14.28
CA GLY A 297 -7.22 -20.07 14.01
C GLY A 297 -6.66 -20.98 15.10
N LYS A 298 -7.22 -20.96 16.32
CA LYS A 298 -6.89 -21.90 17.41
C LYS A 298 -5.39 -22.03 17.68
N GLY A 299 -4.64 -20.95 17.48
CA GLY A 299 -3.21 -20.90 17.78
C GLY A 299 -2.93 -20.75 19.28
N GLY A 300 -3.89 -20.18 20.03
CA GLY A 300 -3.71 -19.79 21.42
C GLY A 300 -3.13 -18.38 21.55
N LYS A 301 -3.24 -17.80 22.75
CA LYS A 301 -2.86 -16.40 23.03
C LYS A 301 -1.36 -16.13 22.92
N ASP A 302 -0.54 -17.18 23.00
CA ASP A 302 0.91 -17.12 22.94
C ASP A 302 1.47 -17.45 21.55
N TRP A 303 0.62 -17.78 20.58
CA TRP A 303 1.05 -18.17 19.23
C TRP A 303 1.89 -17.09 18.57
N VAL A 304 1.43 -15.83 18.62
CA VAL A 304 2.16 -14.71 18.02
C VAL A 304 3.51 -14.52 18.70
N ASN A 305 3.54 -14.58 20.04
CA ASN A 305 4.80 -14.45 20.79
C ASN A 305 5.79 -15.56 20.43
N LYS A 306 5.31 -16.78 20.16
CA LYS A 306 6.15 -17.94 19.82
C LYS A 306 6.71 -17.88 18.40
N HIS A 307 5.97 -17.34 17.44
CA HIS A 307 6.32 -17.48 16.01
C HIS A 307 6.77 -16.18 15.35
N ILE A 308 6.39 -15.01 15.86
CA ILE A 308 6.66 -13.72 15.22
C ILE A 308 7.76 -12.96 15.98
N ALA A 309 8.87 -12.68 15.30
CA ALA A 309 9.96 -11.87 15.82
C ALA A 309 9.63 -10.38 15.70
N SER A 310 9.15 -9.99 14.53
CA SER A 310 8.97 -8.59 14.17
C SER A 310 7.85 -8.41 13.14
N TRP A 311 7.14 -7.30 13.25
CA TRP A 311 6.21 -6.82 12.24
C TRP A 311 6.68 -5.46 11.71
N VAL A 312 7.08 -5.42 10.45
CA VAL A 312 7.42 -4.20 9.70
C VAL A 312 6.18 -3.72 8.97
N ASN A 313 5.53 -2.70 9.53
CA ASN A 313 4.37 -2.03 8.96
C ASN A 313 4.83 -0.88 8.04
N ILE A 314 4.77 -1.08 6.74
CA ILE A 314 5.21 -0.13 5.70
C ILE A 314 3.99 0.64 5.17
N SER A 315 3.91 1.93 5.46
CA SER A 315 2.81 2.81 5.01
C SER A 315 1.40 2.22 5.24
N GLY A 316 1.19 1.54 6.37
CA GLY A 316 -0.08 0.88 6.66
C GLY A 316 -1.21 1.88 6.86
N CYS A 317 -2.35 1.65 6.20
CA CYS A 317 -3.54 2.50 6.33
C CYS A 317 -4.37 2.13 7.57
N MET A 318 -3.75 2.13 8.75
CA MET A 318 -4.34 1.55 9.97
C MET A 318 -5.71 2.15 10.34
N LEU A 319 -5.94 3.44 10.05
CA LEU A 319 -7.24 4.11 10.28
C LEU A 319 -8.07 4.28 9.00
N GLY A 320 -7.72 3.58 7.92
CA GLY A 320 -8.32 3.76 6.59
C GLY A 320 -7.72 4.92 5.80
N ALA A 321 -8.33 5.27 4.68
CA ALA A 321 -7.95 6.41 3.86
C ALA A 321 -9.22 7.17 3.44
N VAL A 322 -9.19 8.50 3.51
CA VAL A 322 -10.33 9.33 3.10
C VAL A 322 -10.65 9.11 1.61
N LYS A 323 -9.63 8.87 0.78
CA LYS A 323 -9.77 8.44 -0.62
C LYS A 323 -10.60 7.16 -0.82
N GLY A 324 -10.59 6.25 0.14
CA GLY A 324 -11.39 5.02 0.07
C GLY A 324 -12.89 5.31 0.08
N LEU A 325 -13.32 6.35 0.82
CA LEU A 325 -14.72 6.77 0.91
C LEU A 325 -15.22 7.32 -0.43
N THR A 326 -14.50 8.23 -1.08
CA THR A 326 -14.91 8.83 -2.36
C THR A 326 -14.91 7.82 -3.51
N ALA A 327 -13.94 6.89 -3.49
CA ALA A 327 -13.88 5.79 -4.44
C ALA A 327 -15.17 4.95 -4.44
N VAL A 328 -15.66 4.52 -3.27
CA VAL A 328 -16.90 3.72 -3.20
C VAL A 328 -18.18 4.56 -3.29
N LEU A 329 -18.12 5.85 -2.98
CA LEU A 329 -19.26 6.76 -3.03
C LEU A 329 -19.61 7.19 -4.46
N SER A 330 -18.60 7.51 -5.27
CA SER A 330 -18.79 8.14 -6.59
C SER A 330 -17.91 7.55 -7.69
N GLY A 331 -16.96 6.67 -7.36
CA GLY A 331 -15.99 6.15 -8.34
C GLY A 331 -14.94 7.18 -8.76
N GLU A 332 -14.83 8.30 -8.03
CA GLU A 332 -13.93 9.41 -8.31
C GLU A 332 -12.88 9.57 -7.21
N MET A 333 -11.65 9.88 -7.63
CA MET A 333 -10.51 10.28 -6.80
C MET A 333 -9.66 11.29 -7.56
N ARG A 334 -8.77 12.03 -6.90
CA ARG A 334 -7.92 13.02 -7.58
C ARG A 334 -7.21 12.46 -8.82
N ASP A 335 -6.67 11.24 -8.71
CA ASP A 335 -5.95 10.57 -9.81
C ASP A 335 -6.84 10.21 -11.01
N THR A 336 -8.17 10.19 -10.87
CA THR A 336 -9.11 10.03 -12.00
C THR A 336 -9.66 11.38 -12.47
N ALA A 337 -9.78 12.35 -11.56
CA ALA A 337 -10.29 13.70 -11.83
C ALA A 337 -9.26 14.62 -12.51
N GLN A 338 -7.95 14.35 -12.33
CA GLN A 338 -6.84 15.18 -12.84
C GLN A 338 -6.03 14.54 -13.96
N LEU A 339 -6.50 13.45 -14.57
CA LEU A 339 -5.82 12.91 -15.74
C LEU A 339 -5.85 13.95 -16.87
N ASN A 340 -4.71 14.15 -17.55
CA ASN A 340 -4.68 14.91 -18.79
C ASN A 340 -5.79 14.39 -19.71
N ALA A 341 -6.42 15.27 -20.49
CA ALA A 341 -7.55 14.96 -21.37
C ALA A 341 -7.38 13.70 -22.25
N PHE A 342 -6.17 13.17 -22.42
CA PHE A 342 -5.87 11.89 -23.09
C PHE A 342 -6.12 10.63 -22.23
N ALA A 343 -5.88 10.68 -20.92
CA ALA A 343 -6.13 9.56 -20.00
C ALA A 343 -7.55 9.58 -19.42
N VAL A 344 -8.19 10.75 -19.33
CA VAL A 344 -9.66 10.88 -19.16
C VAL A 344 -10.38 10.27 -20.36
N TYR A 345 -9.92 10.55 -21.59
CA TYR A 345 -10.47 9.93 -22.81
C TYR A 345 -10.17 8.44 -22.97
N GLY A 346 -9.20 7.90 -22.21
CA GLY A 346 -8.91 6.47 -22.14
C GLY A 346 -9.75 5.78 -21.07
N LEU A 347 -9.61 6.17 -19.80
CA LEU A 347 -10.27 5.52 -18.66
C LEU A 347 -11.77 5.79 -18.58
N GLU A 348 -12.28 7.01 -18.84
CA GLU A 348 -13.74 7.24 -18.92
C GLU A 348 -14.37 6.54 -20.13
N LYS A 349 -13.58 6.31 -21.19
CA LYS A 349 -14.00 5.50 -22.34
C LYS A 349 -14.05 4.01 -22.02
N PHE A 350 -13.32 3.54 -21.00
CA PHE A 350 -13.30 2.13 -20.60
C PHE A 350 -14.16 1.82 -19.36
N LEU A 351 -14.35 2.73 -18.40
CA LEU A 351 -15.27 2.56 -17.27
C LEU A 351 -15.82 3.92 -16.83
N SER A 352 -17.15 4.09 -16.83
CA SER A 352 -17.80 5.30 -16.31
C SER A 352 -17.64 5.42 -14.78
N LYS A 353 -17.88 6.59 -14.21
CA LYS A 353 -17.82 6.80 -12.75
C LYS A 353 -18.79 5.90 -11.97
N GLU A 354 -20.00 5.67 -12.48
CA GLU A 354 -20.96 4.72 -11.89
C GLU A 354 -20.43 3.28 -11.93
N GLU A 355 -19.82 2.85 -13.05
CA GLU A 355 -19.26 1.51 -13.20
C GLU A 355 -18.10 1.31 -12.22
N ARG A 356 -17.26 2.32 -12.02
CA ARG A 356 -16.18 2.28 -11.03
C ARG A 356 -16.72 2.19 -9.61
N ALA A 357 -17.69 3.03 -9.24
CA ALA A 357 -18.33 2.99 -7.93
C ALA A 357 -18.95 1.61 -7.65
N GLU A 358 -19.67 1.05 -8.62
CA GLU A 358 -20.28 -0.27 -8.54
C GLU A 358 -19.23 -1.39 -8.39
N ILE A 359 -18.17 -1.37 -9.19
CA ILE A 359 -17.07 -2.35 -9.10
C ILE A 359 -16.40 -2.26 -7.73
N PHE A 360 -16.10 -1.07 -7.23
CA PHE A 360 -15.44 -0.90 -5.94
C PHE A 360 -16.34 -1.33 -4.77
N ARG A 361 -17.65 -1.05 -4.83
CA ARG A 361 -18.62 -1.55 -3.86
C ARG A 361 -18.74 -3.07 -3.88
N ALA A 362 -18.62 -3.69 -5.06
CA ALA A 362 -18.60 -5.15 -5.22
C ALA A 362 -17.25 -5.80 -4.85
N MET A 363 -16.32 -5.05 -4.25
CA MET A 363 -15.05 -5.55 -3.72
C MET A 363 -14.95 -5.18 -2.24
N PRO A 364 -15.56 -5.95 -1.32
CA PRO A 364 -15.59 -5.63 0.11
C PRO A 364 -14.23 -5.37 0.73
N GLY A 365 -13.16 -5.97 0.20
CA GLY A 365 -11.79 -5.70 0.64
C GLY A 365 -11.41 -4.22 0.53
N ILE A 366 -11.90 -3.48 -0.47
CA ILE A 366 -11.68 -2.03 -0.60
C ILE A 366 -12.33 -1.27 0.57
N SER A 367 -13.55 -1.66 0.96
CA SER A 367 -14.26 -1.03 2.08
C SER A 367 -13.60 -1.26 3.44
N SER A 368 -12.65 -2.21 3.56
CA SER A 368 -11.81 -2.33 4.77
C SER A 368 -10.97 -1.07 5.05
N MET A 369 -10.71 -0.27 4.01
CA MET A 369 -9.95 0.98 4.10
C MET A 369 -10.83 2.21 4.35
N LEU A 370 -12.13 2.06 4.60
CA LEU A 370 -12.96 3.18 5.04
C LEU A 370 -12.40 3.80 6.34
N PRO A 371 -12.48 5.13 6.50
CA PRO A 371 -11.99 5.83 7.68
C PRO A 371 -12.55 5.29 9.00
N LYS A 372 -11.70 5.18 10.02
CA LYS A 372 -12.06 4.66 11.36
C LYS A 372 -11.87 5.72 12.42
N GLY A 373 -12.69 5.65 13.47
CA GLY A 373 -12.60 6.51 14.64
C GLY A 373 -13.42 7.79 14.57
N GLY A 374 -14.15 8.01 13.47
CA GLY A 374 -15.09 9.13 13.32
C GLY A 374 -14.50 10.49 13.71
N GLU A 375 -15.29 11.29 14.41
CA GLU A 375 -14.90 12.63 14.87
C GLU A 375 -13.72 12.61 15.85
N ALA A 376 -13.53 11.51 16.58
CA ALA A 376 -12.46 11.42 17.56
C ALA A 376 -11.07 11.50 16.90
N VAL A 377 -10.93 10.90 15.71
CA VAL A 377 -9.70 10.90 14.92
C VAL A 377 -9.68 12.01 13.88
N TRP A 378 -10.78 12.19 13.16
CA TRP A 378 -10.78 13.00 11.93
C TRP A 378 -11.31 14.42 12.12
N GLY A 379 -11.80 14.76 13.32
CA GLY A 379 -12.36 16.07 13.63
C GLY A 379 -13.87 16.18 13.37
N ASN A 380 -14.41 17.34 13.71
CA ASN A 380 -15.83 17.69 13.53
C ASN A 380 -15.98 18.91 12.61
N SER A 381 -17.20 19.42 12.41
CA SER A 381 -17.44 20.53 11.48
C SER A 381 -16.72 21.85 11.78
N THR A 382 -16.04 21.97 12.94
CA THR A 382 -15.33 23.18 13.37
C THR A 382 -13.83 23.02 13.49
N TRP A 383 -13.30 21.80 13.65
CA TRP A 383 -11.87 21.56 13.83
C TRP A 383 -11.49 20.11 13.50
N ALA A 384 -10.22 19.88 13.15
CA ALA A 384 -9.58 18.57 13.09
C ALA A 384 -8.18 18.58 13.72
N PRO A 385 -7.66 17.42 14.19
CA PRO A 385 -6.33 17.35 14.78
C PRO A 385 -5.21 17.89 13.87
N ASP A 386 -5.36 17.67 12.57
CA ASP A 386 -4.42 18.03 11.50
C ASP A 386 -4.65 19.42 10.88
N ASP A 387 -5.57 20.22 11.42
CA ASP A 387 -5.78 21.61 10.99
C ASP A 387 -4.55 22.49 11.29
N GLN A 388 -4.17 23.31 10.29
CA GLN A 388 -3.11 24.30 10.44
C GLN A 388 -3.66 25.64 10.95
N PRO A 389 -2.86 26.40 11.72
CA PRO A 389 -3.23 27.77 12.10
C PRO A 389 -3.48 28.65 10.87
N GLY A 390 -4.63 29.32 10.84
CA GLY A 390 -5.01 30.24 9.74
C GLY A 390 -5.53 29.54 8.48
N GLN A 391 -5.77 28.23 8.53
CA GLN A 391 -6.41 27.49 7.44
C GLN A 391 -7.88 27.94 7.28
N PRO A 392 -8.33 28.24 6.04
CA PRO A 392 -9.67 28.78 5.80
C PRO A 392 -10.78 27.73 5.99
N LEU A 393 -10.49 26.46 5.72
CA LEU A 393 -11.43 25.34 5.78
C LEU A 393 -10.87 24.25 6.70
N THR A 394 -11.66 23.82 7.69
CA THR A 394 -11.26 22.70 8.56
C THR A 394 -11.26 21.36 7.83
N PHE A 395 -10.28 20.50 8.07
CA PHE A 395 -10.30 19.12 7.61
C PHE A 395 -11.33 18.24 8.33
N GLY A 396 -12.03 18.76 9.34
CA GLY A 396 -13.02 17.99 10.08
C GLY A 396 -14.26 17.65 9.28
N ASN A 397 -14.56 18.40 8.20
CA ASN A 397 -15.50 17.98 7.17
C ASN A 397 -14.75 17.24 6.05
N VAL A 398 -15.22 16.05 5.69
CA VAL A 398 -14.68 15.25 4.59
C VAL A 398 -15.38 15.59 3.28
N LEU A 399 -16.71 15.77 3.30
CA LEU A 399 -17.49 16.16 2.14
C LEU A 399 -18.02 17.58 2.32
N TYR A 400 -17.65 18.45 1.40
CA TYR A 400 -18.14 19.81 1.26
C TYR A 400 -19.18 19.86 0.17
N PHE A 401 -20.32 20.47 0.42
CA PHE A 401 -21.34 20.68 -0.61
C PHE A 401 -21.51 22.17 -0.91
N GLN A 402 -21.60 22.51 -2.19
CA GLN A 402 -22.03 23.84 -2.61
C GLN A 402 -23.52 23.79 -3.00
N ASN A 403 -24.28 24.76 -2.48
CA ASN A 403 -25.70 25.05 -2.75
C ASN A 403 -26.75 24.29 -1.89
N THR A 404 -27.50 25.09 -1.12
CA THR A 404 -28.40 24.71 -0.01
C THR A 404 -29.85 24.40 -0.41
N ASN A 405 -30.15 24.30 -1.70
CA ASN A 405 -31.54 24.16 -2.18
C ASN A 405 -32.01 22.70 -2.35
N SER A 406 -31.13 21.72 -2.17
CA SER A 406 -31.48 20.29 -2.18
C SER A 406 -31.52 19.72 -0.77
N SER A 407 -32.42 18.76 -0.52
CA SER A 407 -32.42 17.97 0.72
C SER A 407 -31.20 17.06 0.87
N LEU A 408 -30.51 16.74 -0.24
CA LEU A 408 -29.43 15.75 -0.28
C LEU A 408 -28.06 16.35 0.07
N THR A 409 -27.87 17.66 -0.11
CA THR A 409 -26.57 18.34 0.00
C THR A 409 -26.64 19.57 0.93
N GLN A 410 -27.56 19.59 1.89
CA GLN A 410 -27.85 20.76 2.74
C GLN A 410 -26.68 21.23 3.62
N ARG A 411 -25.80 20.32 4.04
CA ARG A 411 -24.72 20.60 4.99
C ARG A 411 -23.47 19.79 4.66
N ASN A 412 -22.30 20.37 4.95
CA ASN A 412 -21.03 19.65 4.93
C ASN A 412 -21.06 18.50 5.94
N LEU A 413 -20.34 17.42 5.63
CA LEU A 413 -20.37 16.19 6.38
C LEU A 413 -19.01 15.90 7.02
N THR A 414 -19.04 15.55 8.31
CA THR A 414 -17.89 14.97 9.01
C THR A 414 -17.58 13.58 8.46
N THR A 415 -16.54 12.93 8.98
CA THR A 415 -16.23 11.54 8.59
C THR A 415 -17.38 10.58 8.91
N SER A 416 -17.98 10.66 10.10
CA SER A 416 -19.08 9.78 10.49
C SER A 416 -20.34 10.06 9.68
N ASP A 417 -20.67 11.35 9.49
CA ASP A 417 -21.79 11.75 8.64
C ASP A 417 -21.62 11.28 7.19
N SER A 418 -20.39 11.32 6.65
CA SER A 418 -20.10 10.89 5.28
C SER A 418 -20.19 9.38 5.12
N LEU A 419 -19.75 8.61 6.12
CA LEU A 419 -19.92 7.16 6.15
C LEU A 419 -21.40 6.78 6.24
N GLN A 420 -22.17 7.47 7.08
CA GLN A 420 -23.60 7.26 7.18
C GLN A 420 -24.30 7.60 5.86
N TYR A 421 -23.94 8.74 5.24
CA TYR A 421 -24.43 9.15 3.93
C TYR A 421 -24.16 8.08 2.86
N LEU A 422 -22.93 7.55 2.81
CA LEU A 422 -22.57 6.46 1.90
C LEU A 422 -23.47 5.24 2.09
N LEU A 423 -23.71 4.82 3.33
CA LEU A 423 -24.52 3.64 3.65
C LEU A 423 -26.01 3.85 3.36
N ASP A 424 -26.52 5.06 3.52
CA ASP A 424 -27.92 5.40 3.27
C ASP A 424 -28.24 5.59 1.78
N HIS A 425 -27.24 5.99 0.97
CA HIS A 425 -27.40 6.25 -0.46
C HIS A 425 -26.77 5.18 -1.36
N SER A 426 -26.27 4.09 -0.77
CA SER A 426 -25.84 2.90 -1.50
C SER A 426 -26.88 1.79 -1.45
N GLU A 427 -26.74 0.79 -2.31
CA GLU A 427 -27.63 -0.36 -2.33
C GLU A 427 -27.53 -1.18 -1.05
N GLU A 428 -28.63 -1.83 -0.69
CA GLU A 428 -28.76 -2.61 0.54
C GLU A 428 -27.71 -3.72 0.66
N TRP A 429 -27.39 -4.38 -0.44
CA TRP A 429 -26.37 -5.44 -0.48
C TRP A 429 -25.00 -4.91 -0.06
N TYR A 430 -24.61 -3.71 -0.51
CA TYR A 430 -23.33 -3.09 -0.15
C TYR A 430 -23.32 -2.70 1.32
N ARG A 431 -24.39 -2.05 1.78
CA ARG A 431 -24.57 -1.68 3.20
C ARG A 431 -24.42 -2.89 4.11
N ASN A 432 -25.08 -4.00 3.78
CA ASN A 432 -25.01 -5.24 4.54
C ASN A 432 -23.60 -5.84 4.52
N GLN A 433 -22.91 -5.84 3.39
CA GLN A 433 -21.53 -6.32 3.32
C GLN A 433 -20.57 -5.54 4.21
N VAL A 434 -20.67 -4.20 4.21
CA VAL A 434 -19.83 -3.34 5.06
C VAL A 434 -20.13 -3.57 6.54
N LEU A 435 -21.40 -3.49 6.95
CA LEU A 435 -21.81 -3.59 8.36
C LEU A 435 -21.58 -4.99 8.97
N ASN A 436 -21.60 -6.04 8.14
CA ASN A 436 -21.32 -7.41 8.58
C ASN A 436 -19.83 -7.75 8.60
N SER A 437 -18.99 -6.97 7.91
CA SER A 437 -17.55 -7.26 7.80
C SER A 437 -16.69 -6.36 8.67
N TYR A 438 -17.09 -5.10 8.88
CA TYR A 438 -16.19 -4.06 9.37
C TYR A 438 -16.82 -3.16 10.42
N SER A 439 -16.00 -2.76 11.39
CA SER A 439 -16.30 -1.71 12.35
C SER A 439 -15.47 -0.45 12.07
N HIS A 440 -16.03 0.70 12.45
CA HIS A 440 -15.42 2.02 12.23
C HIS A 440 -15.38 2.86 13.52
N GLY A 441 -15.71 2.25 14.66
CA GLY A 441 -15.85 2.92 15.95
C GLY A 441 -14.54 3.07 16.72
N VAL A 442 -14.69 3.38 18.01
CA VAL A 442 -13.62 3.47 19.00
C VAL A 442 -14.06 2.73 20.25
N ALA A 443 -13.23 1.81 20.75
CA ALA A 443 -13.39 1.24 22.07
C ALA A 443 -12.74 2.19 23.09
N HIS A 444 -13.54 2.78 23.95
CA HIS A 444 -13.11 3.72 24.98
C HIS A 444 -12.56 3.01 26.20
N THR A 445 -12.99 1.78 26.49
CA THR A 445 -12.53 1.05 27.69
C THR A 445 -11.73 -0.20 27.37
N LYS A 446 -10.88 -0.63 28.30
CA LYS A 446 -10.23 -1.95 28.20
C LYS A 446 -11.27 -3.08 28.10
N ARG A 447 -12.39 -2.94 28.80
CA ARG A 447 -13.46 -3.95 28.81
C ARG A 447 -14.11 -4.09 27.42
N GLU A 448 -14.33 -2.97 26.73
CA GLU A 448 -14.82 -2.97 25.35
C GLU A 448 -13.84 -3.66 24.41
N VAL A 449 -12.54 -3.32 24.50
CA VAL A 449 -11.50 -3.98 23.69
C VAL A 449 -11.51 -5.50 23.91
N GLU A 450 -11.55 -5.97 25.16
CA GLU A 450 -11.58 -7.42 25.45
C GLU A 450 -12.90 -8.10 25.02
N ALA A 451 -14.01 -7.37 24.97
CA ALA A 451 -15.27 -7.88 24.43
C ALA A 451 -15.20 -8.01 22.90
N ASN A 452 -14.60 -7.02 22.23
CA ASN A 452 -14.42 -6.95 20.79
C ASN A 452 -13.51 -8.06 20.23
N GLU A 453 -12.59 -8.62 21.04
CA GLU A 453 -11.77 -9.77 20.63
C GLU A 453 -12.61 -10.99 20.18
N LYS A 454 -13.90 -11.07 20.55
CA LYS A 454 -14.82 -12.13 20.13
C LYS A 454 -15.61 -11.81 18.85
N ASP A 455 -15.55 -10.58 18.37
CA ASP A 455 -16.27 -10.10 17.20
C ASP A 455 -15.31 -9.83 16.03
N PRO A 456 -15.29 -10.70 15.00
CA PRO A 456 -14.40 -10.54 13.85
C PRO A 456 -14.53 -9.22 13.10
N ARG A 457 -15.67 -8.52 13.21
CA ARG A 457 -15.88 -7.22 12.55
C ARG A 457 -14.93 -6.15 13.06
N THR A 458 -14.46 -6.31 14.30
CA THR A 458 -13.59 -5.36 14.99
C THR A 458 -12.11 -5.65 14.81
N TRP A 459 -11.75 -6.85 14.36
CA TRP A 459 -10.36 -7.34 14.39
C TRP A 459 -9.38 -6.55 13.52
N LEU A 460 -9.87 -5.89 12.47
CA LEU A 460 -9.03 -5.01 11.66
C LEU A 460 -8.97 -3.58 12.19
N ASN A 461 -9.89 -3.18 13.09
CA ASN A 461 -9.95 -1.83 13.61
C ASN A 461 -9.00 -1.69 14.81
N PRO A 462 -7.85 -1.01 14.66
CA PRO A 462 -6.87 -0.88 15.74
C PRO A 462 -7.33 0.03 16.89
N LEU A 463 -8.49 0.69 16.74
CA LEU A 463 -9.16 1.46 17.79
C LEU A 463 -10.17 0.63 18.59
N GLU A 464 -10.43 -0.61 18.19
CA GLU A 464 -11.39 -1.51 18.83
C GLU A 464 -10.78 -2.86 19.23
N ALA A 465 -9.76 -3.32 18.51
CA ALA A 465 -8.97 -4.51 18.83
C ALA A 465 -7.58 -4.14 19.35
N ARG A 466 -7.06 -4.93 20.30
CA ARG A 466 -5.70 -4.73 20.84
C ARG A 466 -4.64 -5.41 19.98
N LEU A 467 -3.37 -5.09 20.18
CA LEU A 467 -2.26 -5.91 19.73
C LEU A 467 -2.29 -7.30 20.41
N PRO A 468 -1.65 -8.31 19.78
CA PRO A 468 -1.53 -9.66 20.35
C PRO A 468 -0.75 -9.65 21.68
N LEU A 469 -0.90 -10.71 22.48
CA LEU A 469 -0.18 -10.83 23.76
C LEU A 469 1.27 -11.30 23.55
N ALA A 470 2.07 -10.47 22.87
CA ALA A 470 3.41 -10.82 22.40
C ALA A 470 4.49 -9.83 22.86
N PRO A 471 4.95 -9.91 24.12
CA PRO A 471 5.95 -8.99 24.66
C PRO A 471 7.33 -9.09 23.97
N ASP A 472 7.65 -10.22 23.34
CA ASP A 472 8.94 -10.42 22.64
C ASP A 472 8.90 -9.90 21.20
N MET A 473 7.71 -9.68 20.64
CA MET A 473 7.54 -9.15 19.29
C MET A 473 7.90 -7.67 19.26
N LYS A 474 8.45 -7.20 18.14
CA LYS A 474 8.74 -5.80 17.88
C LYS A 474 7.96 -5.30 16.67
N ILE A 475 7.44 -4.09 16.74
CA ILE A 475 6.74 -3.44 15.64
C ILE A 475 7.61 -2.29 15.12
N TYR A 476 7.81 -2.25 13.81
CA TYR A 476 8.51 -1.18 13.13
C TYR A 476 7.54 -0.50 12.17
N CYS A 477 7.23 0.77 12.40
CA CYS A 477 6.34 1.54 11.53
C CYS A 477 7.18 2.45 10.64
N PHE A 478 7.25 2.11 9.36
CA PHE A 478 8.02 2.84 8.36
C PHE A 478 7.06 3.47 7.36
N TYR A 479 7.05 4.78 7.22
CA TYR A 479 6.10 5.44 6.32
C TYR A 479 6.63 6.76 5.77
N GLY A 480 6.12 7.11 4.59
CA GLY A 480 6.41 8.36 3.91
C GLY A 480 5.70 9.53 4.56
N VAL A 481 6.34 10.70 4.55
CA VAL A 481 5.75 11.95 5.05
C VAL A 481 6.07 13.12 4.12
N GLY A 482 5.26 14.17 4.18
CA GLY A 482 5.51 15.42 3.44
C GLY A 482 5.07 15.39 1.98
N LYS A 483 4.35 14.35 1.54
CA LYS A 483 3.64 14.36 0.26
C LYS A 483 2.20 14.82 0.48
N ALA A 484 1.71 15.71 -0.37
CA ALA A 484 0.32 16.16 -0.31
C ALA A 484 -0.63 14.97 -0.53
N THR A 485 -1.57 14.75 0.38
CA THR A 485 -2.55 13.64 0.34
C THR A 485 -3.98 14.16 0.40
N GLU A 486 -4.90 13.55 -0.36
CA GLU A 486 -6.32 13.93 -0.39
C GLU A 486 -6.96 13.85 1.02
N ARG A 487 -7.60 14.93 1.49
CA ARG A 487 -8.12 15.01 2.87
C ARG A 487 -9.60 15.40 2.98
N SER A 488 -10.09 16.22 2.05
CA SER A 488 -11.51 16.57 1.92
C SER A 488 -11.88 16.81 0.45
N TYR A 489 -13.16 16.73 0.11
CA TYR A 489 -13.65 16.79 -1.26
C TYR A 489 -14.88 17.68 -1.36
N PHE A 490 -15.00 18.40 -2.46
CA PHE A 490 -16.19 19.15 -2.83
C PHE A 490 -17.05 18.31 -3.74
N TYR A 491 -18.32 18.17 -3.37
CA TYR A 491 -19.33 17.43 -4.10
C TYR A 491 -20.49 18.34 -4.46
N GLN A 492 -21.17 17.95 -5.53
CA GLN A 492 -22.43 18.53 -5.99
C GLN A 492 -23.39 17.40 -6.35
N GLU A 493 -24.66 17.74 -6.57
CA GLU A 493 -25.59 16.81 -7.20
C GLU A 493 -25.10 16.46 -8.61
N GLU A 494 -25.30 15.20 -9.01
CA GLU A 494 -24.91 14.75 -10.34
C GLU A 494 -25.69 15.55 -11.40
N PRO A 495 -25.01 16.33 -12.25
CA PRO A 495 -25.69 17.15 -13.25
C PRO A 495 -26.25 16.33 -14.42
N ASP A 496 -25.67 15.16 -14.71
CA ASP A 496 -26.12 14.30 -15.81
C ASP A 496 -27.19 13.29 -15.35
N PRO A 497 -28.46 13.43 -15.78
CA PRO A 497 -29.53 12.52 -15.39
C PRO A 497 -29.38 11.10 -15.95
N LEU A 498 -28.43 10.87 -16.87
CA LEU A 498 -28.12 9.55 -17.41
C LEU A 498 -27.18 8.74 -16.52
N VAL A 499 -26.49 9.40 -15.59
CA VAL A 499 -25.59 8.75 -14.63
C VAL A 499 -26.41 8.28 -13.43
N ASN A 500 -26.31 7.01 -13.07
CA ASN A 500 -26.99 6.44 -11.91
C ASN A 500 -26.20 6.69 -10.61
N LEU A 501 -25.85 7.94 -10.35
CA LEU A 501 -25.22 8.42 -9.12
C LEU A 501 -25.97 9.65 -8.62
N THR A 502 -26.12 9.76 -7.30
CA THR A 502 -26.81 10.91 -6.68
C THR A 502 -25.93 12.15 -6.67
N ILE A 503 -24.62 11.97 -6.46
CA ILE A 503 -23.65 13.05 -6.29
C ILE A 503 -22.35 12.71 -7.03
N SER A 504 -21.63 13.75 -7.46
CA SER A 504 -20.27 13.66 -8.00
C SER A 504 -19.39 14.80 -7.52
N MET A 505 -18.09 14.63 -7.68
CA MET A 505 -17.08 15.60 -7.30
C MET A 505 -17.21 16.86 -8.17
N ASP A 506 -17.26 18.02 -7.53
CA ASP A 506 -17.24 19.30 -8.24
C ASP A 506 -15.79 19.68 -8.59
N THR A 507 -15.35 19.18 -9.74
CA THR A 507 -14.00 19.43 -10.27
C THR A 507 -13.80 20.87 -10.76
N THR A 508 -14.85 21.70 -10.83
CA THR A 508 -14.75 23.10 -11.24
C THR A 508 -14.16 23.99 -10.14
N ILE A 509 -14.19 23.51 -8.89
CA ILE A 509 -13.67 24.25 -7.74
C ILE A 509 -12.15 24.11 -7.68
N THR A 510 -11.45 25.17 -8.05
CA THR A 510 -10.02 25.33 -7.81
C THR A 510 -9.78 26.72 -7.26
N ASN A 511 -9.08 26.84 -6.14
CA ASN A 511 -8.89 28.12 -5.47
C ASN A 511 -7.50 28.27 -4.84
N ASN A 512 -7.18 29.50 -4.43
CA ASN A 512 -5.91 29.81 -3.76
C ASN A 512 -5.84 29.31 -2.30
N GLU A 513 -6.92 28.71 -1.80
CA GLU A 513 -7.02 28.15 -0.44
C GLU A 513 -6.52 26.70 -0.35
N GLY A 514 -5.92 26.19 -1.43
CA GLY A 514 -5.36 24.84 -1.49
C GLY A 514 -6.34 23.79 -2.02
N VAL A 515 -7.50 24.19 -2.52
CA VAL A 515 -8.44 23.30 -3.24
C VAL A 515 -8.04 23.23 -4.69
N ASP A 516 -7.83 22.01 -5.19
CA ASP A 516 -7.41 21.71 -6.55
C ASP A 516 -8.39 20.69 -7.17
N HIS A 517 -9.15 21.12 -8.18
CA HIS A 517 -10.19 20.31 -8.85
C HIS A 517 -11.15 19.59 -7.88
N GLY A 518 -11.69 20.33 -6.91
CA GLY A 518 -12.62 19.82 -5.92
C GLY A 518 -11.96 19.03 -4.79
N VAL A 519 -10.64 18.95 -4.71
CA VAL A 519 -9.93 18.19 -3.68
C VAL A 519 -9.09 19.12 -2.81
N LEU A 520 -9.32 19.07 -1.50
CA LEU A 520 -8.48 19.73 -0.50
C LEU A 520 -7.42 18.75 0.01
N MET A 521 -6.15 19.18 -0.07
CA MET A 521 -5.00 18.35 0.26
C MET A 521 -4.53 18.58 1.70
N GLY A 522 -4.27 17.50 2.43
CA GLY A 522 -3.59 17.47 3.72
C GLY A 522 -2.22 16.79 3.64
N GLU A 523 -1.69 16.39 4.80
CA GLU A 523 -0.39 15.71 4.90
C GLU A 523 -0.51 14.18 4.82
N GLY A 524 0.47 13.54 4.21
CA GLY A 524 0.64 12.08 4.24
C GLY A 524 1.71 11.60 3.26
N ASP A 525 1.46 10.45 2.63
CA ASP A 525 2.36 9.81 1.65
C ASP A 525 1.83 9.86 0.20
N GLY A 526 0.86 10.74 -0.09
CA GLY A 526 0.20 10.86 -1.38
C GLY A 526 -1.07 10.01 -1.53
N THR A 527 -1.25 8.96 -0.71
CA THR A 527 -2.47 8.13 -0.73
C THR A 527 -3.15 8.07 0.63
N VAL A 528 -2.37 7.84 1.69
CA VAL A 528 -2.87 7.65 3.05
C VAL A 528 -2.51 8.87 3.89
N ASN A 529 -3.49 9.40 4.61
CA ASN A 529 -3.31 10.57 5.46
C ASN A 529 -2.36 10.24 6.63
N LEU A 530 -1.57 11.23 7.06
CA LEU A 530 -0.60 11.09 8.15
C LEU A 530 -1.23 10.57 9.46
N LEU A 531 -2.46 10.99 9.78
CA LEU A 531 -3.21 10.47 10.91
C LEU A 531 -3.38 8.95 10.84
N SER A 532 -3.64 8.40 9.65
CA SER A 532 -3.89 6.96 9.48
C SER A 532 -2.62 6.12 9.49
N THR A 533 -1.54 6.59 8.85
CA THR A 533 -0.24 5.88 8.86
C THR A 533 0.48 5.99 10.20
N GLY A 534 0.34 7.13 10.88
CA GLY A 534 1.18 7.49 12.01
C GLY A 534 0.54 7.34 13.39
N TYR A 535 -0.76 7.63 13.57
CA TYR A 535 -1.37 7.79 14.91
C TYR A 535 -1.22 6.54 15.79
N MET A 536 -1.52 5.36 15.26
CA MET A 536 -1.44 4.12 16.04
C MET A 536 -0.01 3.84 16.50
N CYS A 537 1.00 4.09 15.67
CA CYS A 537 2.39 3.85 16.04
C CYS A 537 2.95 4.93 16.97
N ALA A 538 2.54 6.19 16.77
CA ALA A 538 3.01 7.33 17.55
C ALA A 538 2.38 7.35 18.95
N LYS A 539 1.09 7.02 19.10
CA LYS A 539 0.35 7.14 20.36
C LYS A 539 -0.63 6.00 20.63
N GLY A 540 -1.46 5.60 19.66
CA GLY A 540 -2.55 4.65 19.90
C GLY A 540 -2.09 3.33 20.53
N TRP A 541 -1.15 2.61 19.91
CA TRP A 541 -0.55 1.38 20.43
C TRP A 541 0.44 1.59 21.58
N ARG A 542 0.63 2.83 22.06
CA ARG A 542 1.33 3.10 23.33
C ARG A 542 0.37 3.13 24.52
N MET A 543 -0.94 3.17 24.29
CA MET A 543 -1.97 3.04 25.32
C MET A 543 -2.10 1.59 25.77
N LYS A 544 -2.27 1.37 27.08
CA LYS A 544 -2.28 0.02 27.66
C LYS A 544 -3.47 -0.83 27.18
N ARG A 545 -4.62 -0.21 26.89
CA ARG A 545 -5.79 -0.93 26.37
C ARG A 545 -5.55 -1.55 25.00
N TYR A 546 -4.80 -0.87 24.12
CA TYR A 546 -4.51 -1.35 22.77
C TYR A 546 -3.20 -2.14 22.69
N ASN A 547 -2.31 -2.04 23.68
CA ASN A 547 -1.06 -2.80 23.73
C ASN A 547 -0.79 -3.33 25.15
N PRO A 548 -1.60 -4.29 25.64
CA PRO A 548 -1.49 -4.75 27.02
C PRO A 548 -0.22 -5.55 27.32
N ALA A 549 0.45 -6.08 26.29
CA ALA A 549 1.71 -6.81 26.43
C ALA A 549 2.95 -5.89 26.42
N GLY A 550 2.79 -4.58 26.17
CA GLY A 550 3.91 -3.65 26.09
C GLY A 550 4.85 -3.93 24.91
N THR A 551 4.30 -4.40 23.79
CA THR A 551 5.03 -4.65 22.54
C THR A 551 5.81 -3.39 22.15
N LYS A 552 7.11 -3.54 21.89
CA LYS A 552 7.97 -2.39 21.54
C LYS A 552 7.66 -1.92 20.14
N ILE A 553 7.46 -0.61 19.97
CA ILE A 553 7.15 0.03 18.70
C ILE A 553 8.23 1.05 18.39
N LYS A 554 8.75 1.02 17.17
CA LYS A 554 9.69 2.02 16.64
C LYS A 554 9.12 2.67 15.39
N VAL A 555 9.13 3.99 15.35
CA VAL A 555 8.69 4.77 14.18
C VAL A 555 9.89 5.30 13.41
N PHE A 556 9.87 5.15 12.08
CA PHE A 556 10.83 5.79 11.18
C PHE A 556 10.08 6.47 10.05
N GLU A 557 10.01 7.80 10.10
CA GLU A 557 9.42 8.61 9.04
C GLU A 557 10.42 8.88 7.91
N MET A 558 9.93 8.89 6.67
CA MET A 558 10.73 9.09 5.47
C MET A 558 10.22 10.29 4.69
N PRO A 559 10.89 11.46 4.78
CA PRO A 559 10.50 12.64 4.02
C PRO A 559 10.48 12.36 2.51
N HIS A 560 9.46 12.88 1.84
CA HIS A 560 9.30 12.81 0.40
C HIS A 560 10.20 13.85 -0.28
N GLU A 561 11.36 13.40 -0.79
CA GLU A 561 12.38 14.23 -1.43
C GLU A 561 12.68 13.69 -2.84
N PRO A 562 11.75 13.85 -3.81
CA PRO A 562 11.85 13.17 -5.09
C PRO A 562 12.92 13.78 -6.02
N ASP A 563 13.63 12.92 -6.75
CA ASP A 563 14.54 13.33 -7.82
C ASP A 563 13.76 13.88 -9.02
N ARG A 564 14.08 15.10 -9.45
CA ARG A 564 13.35 15.85 -10.51
C ARG A 564 13.26 15.15 -11.87
N PHE A 565 14.16 14.21 -12.15
CA PHE A 565 14.20 13.48 -13.43
C PHE A 565 13.93 11.98 -13.26
N SER A 566 13.50 11.55 -12.08
CA SER A 566 13.08 10.18 -11.83
C SER A 566 11.56 10.08 -11.97
N PRO A 567 11.03 9.24 -12.87
CA PRO A 567 9.58 9.08 -13.05
C PRO A 567 8.87 8.57 -11.79
N ARG A 568 9.61 7.93 -10.87
CA ARG A 568 9.11 7.37 -9.61
C ARG A 568 9.77 7.98 -8.37
N GLY A 569 10.19 9.25 -8.47
CA GLY A 569 10.77 10.01 -7.37
C GLY A 569 12.16 9.59 -6.89
N GLY A 570 12.72 8.46 -7.37
CA GLY A 570 14.09 8.07 -7.06
C GLY A 570 14.28 7.53 -5.63
N PRO A 571 15.52 7.41 -5.14
CA PRO A 571 15.85 6.68 -3.92
C PRO A 571 15.37 7.34 -2.62
N ASN A 572 14.87 8.59 -2.69
CA ASN A 572 14.38 9.38 -1.56
C ASN A 572 12.89 9.74 -1.68
N THR A 573 12.14 9.03 -2.52
CA THR A 573 10.69 9.17 -2.55
C THR A 573 10.06 8.68 -1.24
N GLY A 574 9.07 9.42 -0.77
CA GLY A 574 8.13 9.02 0.29
C GLY A 574 6.71 8.80 -0.25
N ASP A 575 6.55 8.62 -1.57
CA ASP A 575 5.24 8.28 -2.14
C ASP A 575 4.79 6.87 -1.69
N HIS A 576 3.48 6.71 -1.48
CA HIS A 576 2.86 5.51 -0.94
C HIS A 576 3.33 4.20 -1.56
N VAL A 577 3.44 4.12 -2.90
CA VAL A 577 3.87 2.90 -3.60
C VAL A 577 5.38 2.94 -3.84
N ASP A 578 5.92 4.09 -4.25
CA ASP A 578 7.33 4.19 -4.60
C ASP A 578 8.26 4.05 -3.39
N ILE A 579 7.76 4.21 -2.16
CA ILE A 579 8.53 4.00 -0.93
C ILE A 579 9.16 2.60 -0.87
N LEU A 580 8.54 1.58 -1.50
CA LEU A 580 9.06 0.22 -1.57
C LEU A 580 10.39 0.10 -2.33
N GLY A 581 10.74 1.09 -3.16
CA GLY A 581 12.03 1.17 -3.84
C GLY A 581 13.01 2.13 -3.18
N ARG A 582 12.63 2.76 -2.07
CA ARG A 582 13.46 3.71 -1.34
C ARG A 582 14.65 2.99 -0.73
N ALA A 583 15.85 3.52 -0.94
CA ALA A 583 17.09 2.88 -0.47
C ALA A 583 17.13 2.72 1.06
N SER A 584 16.67 3.73 1.81
CA SER A 584 16.66 3.65 3.28
C SER A 584 15.61 2.68 3.81
N LEU A 585 14.47 2.50 3.12
CA LEU A 585 13.50 1.48 3.52
C LEU A 585 14.10 0.08 3.38
N ASN A 586 14.76 -0.17 2.25
CA ASN A 586 15.45 -1.44 2.01
C ASN A 586 16.52 -1.69 3.09
N ASP A 587 17.33 -0.68 3.43
CA ASP A 587 18.33 -0.81 4.49
C ASP A 587 17.69 -1.21 5.84
N LEU A 588 16.64 -0.50 6.25
CA LEU A 588 15.94 -0.77 7.52
C LEU A 588 15.28 -2.15 7.54
N LEU A 589 14.58 -2.53 6.46
CA LEU A 589 13.91 -3.84 6.37
C LEU A 589 14.93 -4.97 6.44
N LEU A 590 16.04 -4.88 5.69
CA LEU A 590 17.11 -5.87 5.72
C LEU A 590 17.77 -5.96 7.11
N ARG A 591 17.95 -4.84 7.81
CA ARG A 591 18.43 -4.84 9.20
C ARG A 591 17.47 -5.55 10.14
N VAL A 592 16.16 -5.33 10.01
CA VAL A 592 15.15 -6.03 10.84
C VAL A 592 15.18 -7.53 10.55
N ALA A 593 15.13 -7.93 9.27
CA ALA A 593 15.13 -9.32 8.84
C ALA A 593 16.43 -10.05 9.25
N GLY A 594 17.58 -9.38 9.18
CA GLY A 594 18.87 -9.87 9.66
C GLY A 594 19.09 -9.77 11.18
N GLY A 595 18.05 -9.45 11.96
CA GLY A 595 18.11 -9.46 13.43
C GLY A 595 18.83 -8.26 14.07
N LYS A 596 19.12 -7.21 13.30
CA LYS A 596 19.76 -5.95 13.75
C LYS A 596 18.77 -4.78 13.87
N GLY A 597 17.46 -5.04 13.90
CA GLY A 597 16.43 -3.99 14.04
C GLY A 597 16.51 -3.20 15.35
N ASP A 598 17.17 -3.72 16.39
CA ASP A 598 17.40 -2.98 17.64
C ASP A 598 18.28 -1.73 17.45
N LEU A 599 19.11 -1.70 16.41
CA LEU A 599 19.97 -0.56 16.06
C LEU A 599 19.20 0.61 15.43
N ILE A 600 17.95 0.39 15.01
CA ILE A 600 17.14 1.42 14.36
C ILE A 600 16.67 2.42 15.43
N GLU A 601 17.02 3.69 15.27
CA GLU A 601 16.52 4.76 16.13
C GLU A 601 15.20 5.33 15.62
N GLU A 602 14.36 5.79 16.55
CA GLU A 602 13.09 6.42 16.15
C GLU A 602 13.33 7.78 15.52
N THR A 603 12.65 8.06 14.40
CA THR A 603 12.76 9.34 13.70
C THR A 603 11.37 9.89 13.37
N PHE A 604 11.16 11.15 13.74
CA PHE A 604 9.94 11.92 13.47
C PHE A 604 10.33 13.24 12.81
N PHE A 605 9.83 13.47 11.60
CA PHE A 605 9.94 14.70 10.82
C PHE A 605 8.63 15.47 10.76
N SER A 606 7.50 14.76 10.80
CA SER A 606 6.15 15.31 10.75
C SER A 606 5.66 15.77 12.12
N LYS A 607 4.52 16.46 12.13
CA LYS A 607 3.83 16.89 13.35
C LYS A 607 2.89 15.81 13.92
N ILE A 608 3.03 14.54 13.53
CA ILE A 608 2.11 13.47 13.96
C ILE A 608 1.96 13.37 15.48
N ARG A 609 3.02 13.63 16.26
CA ARG A 609 2.94 13.60 17.73
C ARG A 609 2.01 14.70 18.26
N GLU A 610 2.09 15.90 17.69
CA GLU A 610 1.19 17.01 18.02
C GLU A 610 -0.25 16.69 17.60
N TYR A 611 -0.45 16.13 16.41
CA TYR A 611 -1.79 15.73 15.95
C TYR A 611 -2.38 14.62 16.81
N ALA A 612 -1.57 13.62 17.19
CA ALA A 612 -1.98 12.55 18.08
C ALA A 612 -2.38 13.06 19.49
N ASP A 613 -1.83 14.19 19.94
CA ASP A 613 -2.24 14.84 21.18
C ASP A 613 -3.59 15.54 21.11
N ARG A 614 -4.05 15.89 19.91
CA ARG A 614 -5.35 16.51 19.67
C ARG A 614 -6.46 15.50 19.37
N VAL A 615 -6.11 14.26 19.00
CA VAL A 615 -7.08 13.15 18.82
C VAL A 615 -7.82 12.89 20.13
N GLN A 616 -9.16 12.81 20.07
CA GLN A 616 -10.05 12.70 21.24
C GLN A 616 -10.18 11.26 21.75
N ILE A 617 -9.04 10.61 21.95
CA ILE A 617 -8.94 9.23 22.43
C ILE A 617 -7.91 9.25 23.57
N PHE A 618 -8.40 9.04 24.80
CA PHE A 618 -7.60 9.17 26.03
C PHE A 618 -7.37 7.80 26.66
N ASP A 619 -6.23 7.59 27.32
CA ASP A 619 -6.03 6.38 28.12
C ASP A 619 -6.96 6.45 29.35
N GLU A 620 -7.66 5.36 29.66
CA GLU A 620 -8.31 5.23 30.96
C GLU A 620 -7.24 4.80 31.97
N GLU A 621 -7.19 5.45 33.14
CA GLU A 621 -6.39 4.98 34.28
C GLU A 621 -6.83 3.59 34.75
#